data_AF-A0A367LTV1-F1
#
_entry.id   AF-A0A367LTV1-F1
#
_cell.length_a   1.000
_cell.length_b   1.000
_cell.length_c   1.000
_cell.angle_alpha   90.00
_cell.angle_beta   90.00
_cell.angle_gamma   90.00
#
_symmetry.space_group_name_H-M   'P 1'
#
loop_
_entity.id
_entity.type
_entity.pdbx_description
1 polymer ?
#
loop_
_entity_poly.entity_id
_entity_poly.type
_entity_poly.pdbx_seq_one_letter_code
_entity_poly.pdbx_strand_id
1 'polypeptide(L)' 'VAGAFSGVVGGEVLSTEQHPDADKLRVCQVSNGSETFQVVCGAPNVRAGLKIPFAMIGAELPGAFKIKKAKLRGVESFG' A
#
# COMPACT_ATOMS: atom_id res chain seq x y z
N VAL A 1 -8.72 -21.46 -2.87
CA VAL A 1 -9.05 -20.92 -1.54
C VAL A 1 -8.07 -19.79 -1.25
N ALA A 2 -8.54 -18.58 -0.97
CA ALA A 2 -7.66 -17.52 -0.47
C ALA A 2 -7.15 -17.97 0.91
N GLY A 3 -5.83 -17.96 1.12
CA GLY A 3 -5.26 -18.33 2.41
C GLY A 3 -5.73 -17.38 3.53
N ALA A 4 -5.56 -17.78 4.78
CA ALA A 4 -5.91 -16.92 5.91
C ALA A 4 -5.09 -15.61 5.86
N PHE A 5 -5.77 -14.48 5.99
CA PHE A 5 -5.18 -13.16 6.13
C PHE A 5 -5.92 -12.34 7.17
N SER A 6 -5.25 -11.37 7.78
CA SER A 6 -5.81 -10.45 8.77
C SER A 6 -5.26 -9.03 8.59
N GLY A 7 -6.00 -8.03 9.02
CA GLY A 7 -5.57 -6.62 8.94
C GLY A 7 -5.59 -6.00 7.52
N VAL A 8 -6.26 -6.66 6.57
CA VAL A 8 -6.53 -6.09 5.24
C VAL A 8 -7.91 -5.43 5.26
N VAL A 9 -7.95 -4.14 4.93
CA VAL A 9 -9.17 -3.31 4.91
C VAL A 9 -9.41 -2.76 3.51
N GLY A 10 -10.61 -2.26 3.25
CA GLY A 10 -10.87 -1.50 2.02
C GLY A 10 -10.21 -0.12 2.11
N GLY A 11 -9.29 0.17 1.19
CA GLY A 11 -8.66 1.48 1.07
C GLY A 11 -8.99 2.16 -0.26
N GLU A 12 -8.88 3.48 -0.30
CA GLU A 12 -9.05 4.29 -1.51
C GLU A 12 -7.77 5.09 -1.79
N VAL A 13 -7.26 4.99 -3.01
CA VAL A 13 -6.10 5.78 -3.45
C VAL A 13 -6.56 7.22 -3.69
N LEU A 14 -6.11 8.16 -2.87
CA LEU A 14 -6.42 9.58 -3.01
C LEU A 14 -5.56 10.25 -4.10
N SER A 15 -4.26 9.97 -4.10
CA SER A 15 -3.31 10.52 -5.07
C SER A 15 -2.17 9.54 -5.36
N THR A 16 -1.54 9.71 -6.51
CA THR A 16 -0.37 8.92 -6.94
C THR A 16 0.65 9.83 -7.59
N GLU A 17 1.88 9.78 -7.10
CA GLU A 17 3.04 10.53 -7.61
C GLU A 17 4.14 9.57 -8.07
N GLN A 18 4.93 9.98 -9.05
CA GLN A 18 6.06 9.20 -9.53
C GLN A 18 7.14 9.15 -8.44
N HIS A 19 7.71 7.98 -8.17
CA HIS A 19 8.80 7.86 -7.21
C HIS A 19 10.07 8.53 -7.77
N PRO A 20 10.77 9.39 -7.00
CA PRO A 20 11.94 10.14 -7.47
C PRO A 20 13.11 9.24 -7.90
N ASP A 21 13.36 8.17 -7.14
CA ASP A 21 14.48 7.23 -7.40
C ASP A 21 14.07 5.92 -8.08
N ALA A 22 12.85 5.80 -8.62
CA ALA A 22 12.39 4.56 -9.25
C ALA A 22 11.27 4.76 -10.28
N ASP A 23 11.55 4.54 -11.56
CA ASP A 23 10.58 4.68 -12.65
C ASP A 23 9.38 3.73 -12.53
N LYS A 24 9.58 2.55 -11.93
CA LYS A 24 8.53 1.52 -11.78
C LYS A 24 7.74 1.62 -10.47
N LEU A 25 8.11 2.55 -9.59
CA LEU A 25 7.42 2.73 -8.30
C LEU A 25 6.67 4.05 -8.29
N ARG A 26 5.56 4.07 -7.55
CA ARG A 26 4.74 5.25 -7.33
C ARG A 26 4.50 5.43 -5.86
N VAL A 27 4.58 6.67 -5.41
CA VAL A 27 4.21 7.07 -4.06
C VAL A 27 2.72 7.39 -4.08
N CYS A 28 1.93 6.60 -3.36
CA CYS A 28 0.49 6.71 -3.34
C CYS A 28 0.03 7.14 -1.94
N GLN A 29 -0.95 8.04 -1.88
CA GLN A 29 -1.68 8.34 -0.66
C GLN A 29 -2.94 7.49 -0.63
N VAL A 30 -3.09 6.61 0.36
CA VAL A 30 -4.22 5.68 0.48
C VAL A 30 -4.96 5.95 1.78
N SER A 31 -6.27 6.18 1.69
CA SER A 31 -7.15 6.34 2.84
C SER A 31 -7.79 5.01 3.21
N ASN A 32 -7.81 4.66 4.49
CA ASN A 32 -8.61 3.55 5.01
C ASN A 32 -10.02 3.98 5.47
N GLY A 33 -10.40 5.23 5.19
CA GLY A 33 -11.66 5.85 5.65
C GLY A 33 -11.55 6.60 6.98
N SER A 34 -10.46 6.45 7.73
CA SER A 34 -10.18 7.20 8.96
C SER A 34 -8.91 8.04 8.84
N GLU A 35 -7.84 7.45 8.32
CA GLU A 35 -6.52 8.06 8.18
C GLU A 35 -5.98 7.84 6.77
N THR A 36 -5.08 8.73 6.35
CA THR A 36 -4.38 8.63 5.08
C THR A 36 -2.95 8.15 5.32
N PHE A 37 -2.54 7.13 4.57
CA PHE A 37 -1.24 6.49 4.67
C PHE A 37 -0.48 6.67 3.36
N GLN A 38 0.80 6.99 3.48
CA GLN A 38 1.71 6.96 2.35
C GLN A 38 2.19 5.54 2.11
N VAL A 39 2.03 5.05 0.89
CA VAL A 39 2.50 3.72 0.48
C VAL A 39 3.20 3.78 -0.86
N VAL A 40 4.25 2.98 -1.01
CA VAL A 40 4.96 2.85 -2.28
C VAL A 40 4.41 1.63 -3.01
N CYS A 41 3.77 1.85 -4.15
CA CYS A 41 3.19 0.78 -4.96
C CYS A 41 3.88 0.68 -6.32
N GLY A 42 4.22 -0.55 -6.73
CA GLY A 42 4.79 -0.83 -8.05
C GLY A 42 3.78 -1.31 -9.09
N ALA A 43 2.49 -1.39 -8.74
CA ALA A 43 1.46 -1.92 -9.62
C ALA A 43 1.15 -0.91 -10.75
N PRO A 44 1.16 -1.33 -12.04
CA PRO A 44 1.00 -0.41 -13.17
C PRO A 44 -0.41 0.20 -13.26
N ASN A 45 -1.39 -0.41 -12.59
CA ASN A 45 -2.79 0.00 -12.60
C ASN A 45 -3.16 0.97 -11.45
N VAL A 46 -2.22 1.30 -10.54
CA VAL A 46 -2.49 2.20 -9.42
C VAL A 46 -2.74 3.63 -9.91
N ARG A 47 -3.87 4.20 -9.49
CA ARG A 47 -4.34 5.54 -9.88
C ARG A 47 -5.24 6.12 -8.80
N ALA A 48 -5.34 7.44 -8.74
CA ALA A 48 -6.28 8.14 -7.87
C ALA A 48 -7.74 7.69 -8.11
N GLY A 49 -8.53 7.63 -7.04
CA GLY A 49 -9.93 7.15 -7.01
C GLY A 49 -10.09 5.63 -7.04
N LEU A 50 -8.99 4.86 -7.03
CA LEU A 50 -9.07 3.40 -7.07
C LEU A 50 -9.29 2.84 -5.66
N LYS A 51 -10.35 2.03 -5.49
CA LYS A 51 -10.57 1.27 -4.26
C LYS A 51 -9.83 -0.06 -4.34
N ILE A 52 -8.96 -0.32 -3.36
CA ILE A 52 -8.06 -1.47 -3.33
C ILE A 52 -8.09 -2.14 -1.94
N PRO A 53 -7.76 -3.44 -1.85
CA PRO A 53 -7.43 -4.05 -0.56
C PRO A 53 -6.13 -3.43 -0.03
N PHE A 54 -6.22 -2.74 1.10
CA PHE A 54 -5.10 -2.11 1.77
C PHE A 54 -4.69 -2.94 2.99
N ALA A 55 -3.48 -3.47 2.97
CA ALA A 55 -2.89 -4.19 4.10
C ALA A 55 -2.17 -3.19 5.01
N MET A 56 -2.72 -2.97 6.20
CA MET A 56 -2.12 -2.03 7.16
C MET A 56 -0.87 -2.62 7.82
N ILE A 57 -0.04 -1.78 8.44
CA ILE A 57 1.06 -2.26 9.29
C ILE A 57 0.52 -3.22 10.34
N GLY A 58 1.15 -4.39 10.45
CA GLY A 58 0.72 -5.47 11.33
C GLY A 58 -0.22 -6.49 10.68
N ALA A 59 -0.71 -6.23 9.45
CA ALA A 59 -1.47 -7.18 8.67
C ALA A 59 -0.67 -8.45 8.40
N GLU A 60 -1.34 -9.60 8.41
CA GLU A 60 -0.75 -10.90 8.10
C GLU A 60 -1.36 -11.41 6.81
N LEU A 61 -0.52 -11.62 5.81
CA LEU A 61 -0.88 -12.15 4.51
C LEU A 61 -0.56 -13.66 4.44
N PRO A 62 -1.20 -14.38 3.51
CA PRO A 62 -0.97 -15.80 3.34
C PRO A 62 0.52 -16.07 3.04
N GLY A 63 1.09 -17.09 3.67
CA GLY A 63 2.52 -17.40 3.56
C GLY A 63 3.40 -16.78 4.64
N ALA A 64 2.83 -16.47 5.82
CA ALA A 64 3.54 -15.91 6.97
C ALA A 64 4.20 -14.55 6.68
N PHE A 65 3.59 -13.75 5.82
CA PHE A 65 4.10 -12.44 5.46
C PHE A 65 3.42 -11.35 6.29
N LYS A 66 4.16 -10.77 7.23
CA LYS A 66 3.66 -9.70 8.11
C LYS A 66 4.09 -8.33 7.59
N ILE A 67 3.12 -7.45 7.35
CA ILE A 67 3.39 -6.08 6.91
C ILE A 67 4.06 -5.31 8.05
N LYS A 68 5.18 -4.68 7.73
CA LYS A 68 5.94 -3.81 8.63
C LYS A 68 6.22 -2.50 7.90
N LYS A 69 6.47 -1.43 8.65
CA LYS A 69 6.94 -0.17 8.08
C LYS A 69 8.21 -0.44 7.28
N ALA A 70 8.21 -0.08 6.01
CA ALA A 70 9.32 -0.28 5.11
C ALA A 70 9.78 1.07 4.54
N LYS A 71 11.05 1.15 4.14
CA LYS A 71 11.59 2.28 3.40
C LYS A 71 12.07 1.77 2.06
N LEU A 72 11.32 2.07 1.01
CA LEU A 72 11.66 1.67 -0.36
C LEU A 72 12.39 2.84 -1.00
N ARG A 73 13.66 2.63 -1.38
CA ARG A 73 14.45 3.59 -2.16
C ARG A 73 14.47 5.02 -1.58
N GLY A 74 14.43 5.14 -0.25
CA GLY A 74 14.46 6.44 0.43
C GLY A 74 13.09 6.98 0.87
N VAL A 75 11.98 6.44 0.35
CA VAL A 75 10.62 6.84 0.68
C VAL A 75 9.98 5.86 1.66
N GLU A 76 9.31 6.38 2.69
CA GLU A 76 8.60 5.56 3.68
C GLU A 76 7.30 4.99 3.10
N SER A 77 7.06 3.70 3.32
CA SER A 77 5.82 2.99 3.00
C SER A 77 5.21 2.44 4.29
N PHE A 78 3.98 2.85 4.57
CA PHE A 78 3.21 2.46 5.75
C PHE A 78 2.19 1.34 5.44
N GLY A 79 2.59 0.44 4.55
CA GLY A 79 1.82 -0.67 4.02
C GLY A 79 2.64 -1.42 2.98
#